data_AF-A0AAN6EKD1-F1
#
_entry.id   AF-A0AAN6EKD1-F1
#
_cell.length_a   1.000
_cell.length_b   1.000
_cell.length_c   1.000
_cell.angle_alpha   90.00
_cell.angle_beta   90.00
_cell.angle_gamma   90.00
#
_symmetry.space_group_name_H-M   'P 1'
#
loop_
_entity.id
_entity.type
_entity.pdbx_description
1 polymer ?
#
loop_
_entity_poly.entity_id
_entity_poly.type
_entity_poly.pdbx_seq_one_letter_code
_entity_poly.pdbx_strand_id
1 'polypeptide(L)'
;MGKGQRSQPMYSNEIIEAPQDAGKLASSGVFQTVPASSSSLLGHNDIEYGSVAVSAPAETKVQTAPKELPHEKPHEVQDIPFFTLMTTYMSFLLLVVLAHFEDFFGKIFMPKQYVQVRVQNGYAPMVSDFESMWSRHVYARMRDCFNRPIGGVAGGHVELIDRVTHDYNKSFQFTGKLQNVLNLASYNYLGFAQSEGPCADKVEEAMREHGIAQASSRIETGCSKLLVETEEMVARFMGTEAAIIVSMGYATNSLTMPSLVSKGCLIISD
;
A
#
# COMPACT_ATOMS: atom_id res chain seq x y z
N MET A 1 -39.67 -11.20 -6.89
CA MET A 1 -39.15 -11.91 -8.09
C MET A 1 -38.29 -10.93 -8.86
N GLY A 2 -37.04 -10.76 -8.42
CA GLY A 2 -36.05 -9.89 -9.06
C GLY A 2 -34.74 -10.64 -9.04
N LYS A 3 -34.27 -11.09 -10.20
CA LYS A 3 -33.01 -11.83 -10.32
C LYS A 3 -31.86 -10.85 -10.07
N GLY A 4 -31.21 -10.96 -8.92
CA GLY A 4 -29.97 -10.24 -8.66
C GLY A 4 -28.88 -10.74 -9.61
N GLN A 5 -28.53 -9.94 -10.62
CA GLN A 5 -27.30 -10.15 -11.37
C GLN A 5 -26.13 -9.80 -10.44
N ARG A 6 -25.27 -10.79 -10.19
CA ARG A 6 -23.99 -10.63 -9.49
C ARG A 6 -23.22 -9.45 -10.10
N SER A 7 -22.83 -8.50 -9.26
CA SER A 7 -21.81 -7.50 -9.57
C SER A 7 -20.51 -8.19 -9.97
N GLN A 8 -20.00 -7.90 -11.17
CA GLN A 8 -18.63 -8.27 -11.53
C GLN A 8 -17.64 -7.38 -10.76
N PRO A 9 -16.48 -7.90 -10.34
CA PRO A 9 -15.49 -7.11 -9.61
C PRO A 9 -14.93 -5.99 -10.48
N MET A 10 -14.70 -4.83 -9.85
CA MET A 10 -14.24 -3.57 -10.43
C MET A 10 -12.72 -3.54 -10.70
N TYR A 11 -12.19 -4.67 -11.15
CA TYR A 11 -10.89 -4.80 -11.79
C TYR A 11 -11.15 -5.65 -13.03
N SER A 12 -10.62 -5.24 -14.18
CA SER A 12 -10.57 -6.11 -15.33
C SER A 12 -9.82 -7.38 -14.94
N ASN A 13 -10.55 -8.43 -14.60
CA ASN A 13 -10.13 -9.80 -14.84
C ASN A 13 -10.14 -10.01 -16.36
N GLU A 14 -9.38 -9.20 -17.09
CA GLU A 14 -8.73 -9.74 -18.27
C GLU A 14 -7.85 -10.82 -17.69
N ILE A 15 -8.37 -12.05 -17.79
CA ILE A 15 -7.57 -13.25 -17.74
C ILE A 15 -6.34 -12.89 -18.56
N ILE A 16 -5.20 -12.79 -17.88
CA ILE A 16 -3.90 -12.91 -18.54
C ILE A 16 -4.06 -14.21 -19.30
N GLU A 17 -4.35 -14.15 -20.61
CA GLU A 17 -4.44 -15.35 -21.42
C GLU A 17 -3.10 -16.04 -21.20
N ALA A 18 -3.14 -17.17 -20.49
CA ALA A 18 -2.00 -18.03 -20.40
C ALA A 18 -1.56 -18.24 -21.85
N PRO A 19 -0.27 -18.05 -22.19
CA PRO A 19 0.20 -18.21 -23.55
C PRO A 19 -0.34 -19.55 -24.08
N GLN A 20 -0.87 -19.56 -25.30
CA GLN A 20 -1.47 -20.75 -25.94
C GLN A 20 -0.48 -21.94 -26.03
N ASP A 21 0.78 -21.72 -25.65
CA ASP A 21 1.86 -22.69 -25.44
C ASP A 21 2.14 -23.01 -23.95
N ALA A 22 1.15 -22.93 -23.05
CA ALA A 22 1.31 -23.28 -21.63
C ALA A 22 1.84 -24.71 -21.42
N GLY A 23 1.51 -25.63 -22.34
CA GLY A 23 2.06 -27.00 -22.36
C GLY A 23 3.54 -27.07 -22.72
N LYS A 24 4.09 -26.10 -23.48
CA LYS A 24 5.52 -26.03 -23.77
C LYS A 24 6.30 -25.32 -22.67
N LEU A 25 5.73 -24.32 -22.00
CA LEU A 25 6.37 -23.66 -20.84
C LEU A 25 6.50 -24.60 -19.63
N ALA A 26 5.59 -25.55 -19.45
CA ALA A 26 5.70 -26.58 -18.41
C ALA A 26 6.78 -27.64 -18.73
N SER A 27 7.11 -27.83 -20.02
CA SER A 27 8.12 -28.80 -20.49
C SER A 27 9.53 -28.22 -20.60
N SER A 28 9.65 -26.89 -20.77
CA SER A 28 10.90 -26.18 -20.50
C SER A 28 11.00 -26.01 -18.98
N GLY A 29 12.01 -26.59 -18.32
CA GLY A 29 12.15 -26.66 -16.86
C GLY A 29 12.25 -25.35 -16.07
N VAL A 30 11.58 -24.27 -16.50
CA VAL A 30 11.57 -22.91 -15.93
C VAL A 30 10.82 -22.84 -14.60
N PHE A 31 9.89 -23.77 -14.33
CA PHE A 31 9.07 -23.80 -13.10
C PHE A 31 9.34 -25.00 -12.18
N GLN A 32 10.30 -25.88 -12.50
CA GLN A 32 10.62 -27.06 -11.69
C GLN A 32 11.75 -26.87 -10.68
N THR A 33 12.45 -25.73 -10.74
CA THR A 33 13.49 -25.39 -9.76
C THR A 33 13.03 -24.19 -8.96
N VAL A 34 12.40 -24.43 -7.80
CA VAL A 34 12.53 -23.50 -6.69
C VAL A 34 14.04 -23.46 -6.40
N PRO A 35 14.73 -22.31 -6.54
CA PRO A 35 16.13 -22.26 -6.16
C PRO A 35 16.21 -22.63 -4.68
N ALA A 36 17.13 -23.53 -4.33
CA ALA A 36 17.55 -23.65 -2.94
C ALA A 36 17.86 -22.23 -2.43
N SER A 37 17.39 -21.93 -1.23
CA SER A 37 17.58 -20.67 -0.51
C SER A 37 18.88 -19.97 -0.91
N SER A 38 18.82 -18.66 -1.09
CA SER A 38 19.95 -17.77 -1.39
C SER A 38 21.04 -17.72 -0.30
N SER A 39 21.04 -18.69 0.63
CA SER A 39 22.06 -18.91 1.66
C SER A 39 23.41 -19.39 1.10
N SER A 40 23.52 -19.75 -0.19
CA SER A 40 24.74 -20.34 -0.77
C SER A 40 25.61 -19.38 -1.60
N LEU A 41 25.14 -18.15 -1.86
CA LEU A 41 25.90 -17.12 -2.60
C LEU A 41 26.42 -15.98 -1.74
N LEU A 42 26.09 -15.99 -0.44
CA LEU A 42 26.73 -15.13 0.55
C LEU A 42 27.95 -15.88 1.10
N GLY A 43 29.12 -15.46 0.61
CA GLY A 43 30.35 -15.71 1.33
C GLY A 43 30.17 -15.30 2.79
N HIS A 44 30.69 -16.14 3.68
CA HIS A 44 30.80 -15.90 5.11
C HIS A 44 31.05 -14.40 5.43
N ASN A 45 30.22 -13.89 6.33
CA ASN A 45 30.37 -12.69 7.17
C ASN A 45 29.50 -11.47 6.79
N ASP A 46 28.62 -11.13 7.74
CA ASP A 46 28.18 -9.76 8.11
C ASP A 46 26.99 -9.09 7.41
N ILE A 47 25.85 -9.77 7.28
CA ILE A 47 24.55 -9.09 7.47
C ILE A 47 23.75 -9.87 8.52
N GLU A 48 24.14 -9.67 9.77
CA GLU A 48 23.31 -9.96 10.93
C GLU A 48 22.07 -9.05 10.83
N TYR A 49 20.96 -9.57 10.31
CA TYR A 49 19.66 -9.05 10.76
C TYR A 49 19.65 -9.35 12.25
N GLY A 50 19.98 -8.32 13.05
CA GLY A 50 20.13 -8.44 14.49
C GLY A 50 19.02 -9.31 15.02
N SER A 51 19.42 -10.44 15.61
CA SER A 51 18.50 -11.30 16.32
C SER A 51 17.78 -10.43 17.33
N VAL A 52 16.51 -10.10 17.07
CA VAL A 52 15.61 -9.60 18.12
C VAL A 52 15.23 -10.84 18.93
N ALA A 53 16.25 -11.39 19.58
CA ALA A 53 16.08 -12.26 20.71
C ALA A 53 15.30 -11.43 21.72
N VAL A 54 14.02 -11.75 21.85
CA VAL A 54 13.25 -11.37 23.03
C VAL A 54 13.85 -12.22 24.14
N SER A 55 14.97 -11.76 24.70
CA SER A 55 15.49 -12.32 25.94
C SER A 55 14.56 -11.89 27.06
N ALA A 56 14.36 -12.82 28.00
CA ALA A 56 13.65 -12.62 29.27
C ALA A 56 14.05 -11.27 29.92
N PRO A 57 13.17 -10.62 30.70
CA PRO A 57 13.27 -9.21 31.02
C PRO A 57 14.57 -8.93 31.76
N ALA A 58 15.58 -8.50 31.01
CA ALA A 58 16.72 -7.81 31.58
C ALA A 58 16.11 -6.60 32.26
N GLU A 59 16.35 -6.45 33.56
CA GLU A 59 15.97 -5.27 34.34
C GLU A 59 16.30 -4.05 33.49
N THR A 60 15.25 -3.51 32.85
CA THR A 60 15.39 -2.33 32.06
C THR A 60 15.50 -1.28 33.13
N LYS A 61 16.74 -0.94 33.51
CA LYS A 61 17.01 0.36 34.10
C LYS A 61 16.40 1.33 33.10
N VAL A 62 15.17 1.77 33.41
CA VAL A 62 14.51 2.87 32.75
C VAL A 62 15.58 3.94 32.79
N GLN A 63 16.21 4.19 31.64
CA GLN A 63 17.10 5.32 31.51
C GLN A 63 16.23 6.47 31.94
N THR A 64 16.60 7.06 33.07
CA THR A 64 15.95 8.24 33.62
C THR A 64 15.80 9.18 32.44
N ALA A 65 14.55 9.65 32.24
CA ALA A 65 14.11 10.36 31.05
C ALA A 65 15.27 11.14 30.40
N PRO A 66 15.59 10.90 29.11
CA PRO A 66 16.70 11.59 28.47
C PRO A 66 16.57 13.07 28.80
N LYS A 67 17.65 13.67 29.34
CA LYS A 67 17.82 15.12 29.50
C LYS A 67 17.08 15.78 28.35
N GLU A 68 16.08 16.63 28.66
CA GLU A 68 15.23 17.32 27.68
C GLU A 68 16.03 17.51 26.40
N LEU A 69 15.71 16.71 25.37
CA LEU A 69 16.24 16.95 24.04
C LEU A 69 15.98 18.43 23.80
N PRO A 70 17.00 19.25 23.47
CA PRO A 70 16.79 20.66 23.28
C PRO A 70 15.59 20.78 22.34
N HIS A 71 14.53 21.46 22.80
CA HIS A 71 13.35 21.71 21.98
C HIS A 71 13.86 22.39 20.71
N GLU A 72 14.09 21.60 19.68
CA GLU A 72 14.43 22.09 18.37
C GLU A 72 13.23 22.93 18.00
N LYS A 73 13.48 24.23 17.76
CA LYS A 73 12.42 25.16 17.39
C LYS A 73 11.59 24.47 16.31
N PRO A 74 10.24 24.47 16.41
CA PRO A 74 9.40 23.82 15.42
C PRO A 74 9.94 24.22 14.05
N HIS A 75 10.31 23.23 13.23
CA HIS A 75 10.88 23.50 11.91
C HIS A 75 10.00 24.55 11.25
N GLU A 76 10.55 25.76 11.05
CA GLU A 76 9.82 26.82 10.36
C GLU A 76 9.42 26.22 9.03
N VAL A 77 8.11 26.05 8.81
CA VAL A 77 7.58 25.54 7.57
C VAL A 77 8.08 26.50 6.51
N GLN A 78 9.08 26.05 5.75
CA GLN A 78 9.76 26.93 4.82
C GLN A 78 8.74 27.34 3.76
N ASP A 79 8.43 28.63 3.72
CA ASP A 79 7.49 29.16 2.74
C ASP A 79 7.97 28.79 1.34
N ILE A 80 7.12 28.08 0.60
CA ILE A 80 7.44 27.60 -0.74
C ILE A 80 7.69 28.84 -1.62
N PRO A 81 8.84 28.94 -2.30
CA PRO A 81 9.13 30.09 -3.14
C PRO A 81 7.99 30.31 -4.14
N PHE A 82 7.52 31.55 -4.24
CA PHE A 82 6.36 31.91 -5.09
C PHE A 82 6.52 31.42 -6.54
N PHE A 83 7.74 31.45 -7.07
CA PHE A 83 8.05 30.95 -8.40
C PHE A 83 7.78 29.45 -8.55
N THR A 84 8.16 28.64 -7.56
CA THR A 84 7.88 27.19 -7.54
C THR A 84 6.38 26.95 -7.51
N LEU A 85 5.66 27.63 -6.61
CA LEU A 85 4.21 27.52 -6.51
C LEU A 85 3.52 27.86 -7.85
N MET A 86 3.90 28.99 -8.45
CA MET A 86 3.35 29.45 -9.73
C MET A 86 3.63 28.47 -10.87
N THR A 87 4.88 28.03 -11.01
CA THR A 87 5.28 27.09 -12.08
C THR A 87 4.61 25.73 -11.92
N THR A 88 4.47 25.23 -10.68
CA THR A 88 3.72 24.01 -10.39
C THR A 88 2.26 24.14 -10.81
N TYR A 89 1.54 25.20 -10.40
CA TYR A 89 0.14 25.38 -10.81
C TYR A 89 -0.02 25.58 -12.31
N MET A 90 0.87 26.35 -12.95
CA MET A 90 0.84 26.54 -14.40
C MET A 90 1.09 25.25 -15.17
N SER A 91 1.97 24.37 -14.68
CA SER A 91 2.21 23.07 -15.30
C SER A 91 1.01 22.13 -15.16
N PHE A 92 0.36 22.07 -13.99
CA PHE A 92 -0.89 21.32 -13.83
C PHE A 92 -2.02 21.88 -14.70
N LEU A 93 -2.16 23.20 -14.77
CA LEU A 93 -3.16 23.85 -15.62
C LEU A 93 -2.94 23.48 -17.09
N LEU A 94 -1.69 23.54 -17.56
CA LEU A 94 -1.35 23.15 -18.93
C LEU A 94 -1.72 21.69 -19.20
N LEU A 95 -1.41 20.76 -18.28
CA LEU A 95 -1.78 19.34 -18.43
C LEU A 95 -3.30 19.15 -18.52
N VAL A 96 -4.07 19.84 -17.68
CA VAL A 96 -5.53 19.76 -17.68
C VAL A 96 -6.13 20.34 -18.96
N VAL A 97 -5.63 21.49 -19.43
CA VAL A 97 -6.09 22.11 -20.68
C VAL A 97 -5.81 21.22 -21.89
N LEU A 98 -4.59 20.67 -21.98
CA LEU A 98 -4.23 19.75 -23.06
C LEU A 98 -5.08 18.47 -23.03
N ALA A 99 -5.33 17.91 -21.84
CA ALA A 99 -6.16 16.72 -21.70
C ALA A 99 -7.63 16.98 -22.12
N HIS A 100 -8.21 18.13 -21.77
CA HIS A 100 -9.54 18.50 -22.24
C HIS A 100 -9.59 18.76 -23.75
N PHE A 101 -8.52 19.33 -24.31
CA PHE A 101 -8.40 19.52 -25.76
C PHE A 101 -8.34 18.17 -26.48
N GLU A 102 -7.47 17.24 -26.05
CA GLU A 102 -7.40 15.87 -26.59
C GLU A 102 -8.75 15.15 -26.46
N ASP A 103 -9.43 15.29 -25.32
CA ASP A 103 -10.76 14.70 -25.11
C ASP A 103 -11.84 15.28 -26.02
N PHE A 104 -11.82 16.59 -26.25
CA PHE A 104 -12.78 17.25 -27.13
C PHE A 104 -12.68 16.67 -28.55
N PHE A 105 -11.48 16.61 -29.11
CA PHE A 105 -11.25 16.03 -30.43
C PHE A 105 -11.45 14.51 -30.44
N GLY A 106 -11.02 13.79 -29.40
CA GLY A 106 -11.21 12.34 -29.27
C GLY A 106 -12.69 11.96 -29.21
N LYS A 107 -13.51 12.74 -28.50
CA LYS A 107 -14.97 12.62 -28.48
C LYS A 107 -15.58 12.79 -29.88
N ILE A 108 -15.02 13.66 -30.73
CA ILE A 108 -15.52 13.90 -32.09
C ILE A 108 -15.05 12.81 -33.06
N PHE A 109 -13.76 12.47 -33.07
CA PHE A 109 -13.15 11.60 -34.07
C PHE A 109 -13.12 10.11 -33.70
N MET A 110 -13.14 9.76 -32.42
CA MET A 110 -13.00 8.38 -31.93
C MET A 110 -14.09 7.99 -30.91
N PRO A 111 -15.39 8.15 -31.23
CA PRO A 111 -16.48 8.00 -30.27
C PRO A 111 -16.55 6.63 -29.58
N LYS A 112 -16.05 5.57 -30.23
CA LYS A 112 -16.00 4.21 -29.67
C LYS A 112 -15.11 4.10 -28.42
N GLN A 113 -14.04 4.89 -28.33
CA GLN A 113 -13.12 4.88 -27.18
C GLN A 113 -13.69 5.64 -25.96
N TYR A 114 -14.70 6.48 -26.19
CA TYR A 114 -15.31 7.37 -25.18
C TYR A 114 -16.70 6.90 -24.73
N VAL A 115 -17.02 5.63 -24.99
CA VAL A 115 -18.31 5.00 -24.67
C VAL A 115 -18.60 5.07 -23.16
N GLN A 116 -17.61 4.78 -22.31
CA GLN A 116 -17.79 4.64 -20.86
C GLN A 116 -17.98 5.97 -20.11
N VAL A 117 -17.56 7.08 -20.72
CA VAL A 117 -17.68 8.45 -20.18
C VAL A 117 -18.87 9.21 -20.77
N ARG A 118 -19.68 8.56 -21.61
CA ARG A 118 -20.88 9.15 -22.18
C ARG A 118 -22.11 8.51 -21.59
N VAL A 119 -23.18 9.29 -21.54
CA VAL A 119 -24.52 8.76 -21.26
C VAL A 119 -24.87 7.76 -22.37
N GLN A 120 -25.16 6.53 -21.97
CA GLN A 120 -25.55 5.46 -22.89
C GLN A 120 -26.93 4.95 -22.52
N ASN A 121 -27.85 4.95 -23.46
CA ASN A 121 -29.18 4.36 -23.28
C ASN A 121 -29.93 4.87 -22.02
N GLY A 122 -29.71 6.13 -21.63
CA GLY A 122 -30.31 6.74 -20.43
C GLY A 122 -29.57 6.46 -19.12
N TYR A 123 -28.46 5.71 -19.14
CA TYR A 123 -27.61 5.49 -17.97
C TYR A 123 -26.52 6.55 -17.87
N ALA A 124 -26.29 7.03 -16.64
CA ALA A 124 -25.16 7.88 -16.31
C ALA A 124 -23.83 7.16 -16.59
N PRO A 125 -22.76 7.90 -16.97
CA PRO A 125 -21.44 7.31 -17.12
C PRO A 125 -20.98 6.65 -15.82
N MET A 126 -20.25 5.53 -15.93
CA MET A 126 -19.80 4.78 -14.75
C MET A 126 -18.70 5.52 -13.96
N VAL A 127 -17.98 6.43 -14.62
CA VAL A 127 -16.83 7.14 -14.07
C VAL A 127 -17.03 8.63 -14.31
N SER A 128 -16.57 9.47 -13.37
CA SER A 128 -16.63 10.91 -13.58
C SER A 128 -15.76 11.34 -14.76
N ASP A 129 -16.17 12.39 -15.47
CA ASP A 129 -15.42 12.92 -16.61
C ASP A 129 -13.99 13.32 -16.22
N PHE A 130 -13.83 13.95 -15.05
CA PHE A 130 -12.54 14.38 -14.54
C PHE A 130 -11.63 13.20 -14.17
N GLU A 131 -12.15 12.21 -13.44
CA GLU A 131 -11.39 11.02 -13.04
C GLU A 131 -10.95 10.19 -14.24
N SER A 132 -11.82 10.05 -15.26
CA SER A 132 -11.46 9.38 -16.51
C SER A 132 -10.38 10.15 -17.27
N MET A 133 -10.51 11.48 -17.37
CA MET A 133 -9.52 12.34 -18.00
C MET A 133 -8.16 12.22 -17.30
N TRP A 134 -8.14 12.31 -15.96
CA TRP A 134 -6.92 12.15 -15.17
C TRP A 134 -6.29 10.77 -15.38
N SER A 135 -7.10 9.71 -15.33
CA SER A 135 -6.63 8.34 -15.50
C SER A 135 -6.01 8.10 -16.88
N ARG A 136 -6.65 8.59 -17.95
CA ARG A 136 -6.22 8.38 -19.34
C ARG A 136 -5.02 9.23 -19.74
N HIS A 137 -4.96 10.49 -19.28
CA HIS A 137 -3.93 11.43 -19.75
C HIS A 137 -2.79 11.59 -18.75
N VAL A 138 -3.06 11.59 -17.46
CA VAL A 138 -2.02 11.86 -16.45
C VAL A 138 -1.49 10.54 -15.91
N TYR A 139 -2.37 9.74 -15.33
CA TYR A 139 -1.96 8.51 -14.65
C TYR A 139 -1.36 7.48 -15.61
N ALA A 140 -1.99 7.22 -16.77
CA ALA A 140 -1.48 6.25 -17.74
C ALA A 140 -0.01 6.53 -18.13
N ARG A 141 0.36 7.79 -18.32
CA ARG A 141 1.73 8.19 -18.69
C ARG A 141 2.76 7.91 -17.59
N MET A 142 2.35 7.94 -16.32
CA MET A 142 3.23 7.67 -15.18
C MET A 142 3.08 6.26 -14.60
N ARG A 143 2.08 5.49 -15.06
CA ARG A 143 1.71 4.18 -14.50
C ARG A 143 2.86 3.20 -14.48
N ASP A 144 3.79 3.29 -15.44
CA ASP A 144 4.95 2.39 -15.44
C ASP A 144 5.85 2.56 -14.20
N CYS A 145 5.98 3.79 -13.68
CA CYS A 145 6.79 4.08 -12.51
C CYS A 145 6.09 3.68 -11.20
N PHE A 146 4.77 3.88 -11.12
CA PHE A 146 4.03 3.69 -9.86
C PHE A 146 3.49 2.27 -9.65
N ASN A 147 3.21 1.54 -10.74
CA ASN A 147 2.55 0.22 -10.65
C ASN A 147 3.48 -0.90 -11.08
N ARG A 148 4.77 -0.83 -10.76
CA ARG A 148 5.68 -1.93 -11.12
C ARG A 148 5.31 -3.17 -10.31
N PRO A 149 5.02 -4.30 -10.97
CA PRO A 149 4.67 -5.50 -10.26
C PRO A 149 5.92 -6.05 -9.59
N ILE A 150 5.75 -6.49 -8.34
CA ILE A 150 6.78 -7.20 -7.60
C ILE A 150 6.37 -8.68 -7.46
N GLY A 151 7.35 -9.55 -7.45
CA GLY A 151 7.23 -10.94 -7.05
C GLY A 151 7.47 -11.09 -5.55
N GLY A 152 6.70 -11.96 -4.92
CA GLY A 152 6.86 -12.31 -3.52
C GLY A 152 6.42 -11.21 -2.54
N VAL A 153 7.10 -11.15 -1.39
CA VAL A 153 6.80 -10.23 -0.30
C VAL A 153 7.53 -8.90 -0.45
N ALA A 154 6.92 -7.83 0.05
CA ALA A 154 7.51 -6.49 0.08
C ALA A 154 8.57 -6.36 1.19
N GLY A 155 9.64 -7.16 1.09
CA GLY A 155 10.78 -7.15 1.99
C GLY A 155 11.70 -5.95 1.82
N GLY A 156 12.81 -5.91 2.55
CA GLY A 156 13.87 -4.92 2.34
C GLY A 156 14.48 -4.99 0.92
N HIS A 157 14.42 -6.16 0.29
CA HIS A 157 14.63 -6.35 -1.14
C HIS A 157 13.37 -6.95 -1.74
N VAL A 158 13.10 -6.61 -3.01
CA VAL A 158 11.95 -7.14 -3.76
C VAL A 158 12.38 -7.61 -5.13
N GLU A 159 11.73 -8.65 -5.63
CA GLU A 159 11.91 -9.08 -7.02
C GLU A 159 10.99 -8.25 -7.91
N LEU A 160 11.56 -7.35 -8.70
CA LEU A 160 10.82 -6.57 -9.66
C LEU A 160 10.54 -7.42 -10.91
N ILE A 161 9.28 -7.47 -11.33
CA ILE A 161 8.89 -8.13 -12.57
C ILE A 161 9.05 -7.15 -13.71
N ASP A 162 10.05 -7.38 -14.56
CA ASP A 162 10.35 -6.51 -15.70
C ASP A 162 9.27 -6.60 -16.76
N ARG A 163 8.80 -5.44 -17.19
CA ARG A 163 7.81 -5.30 -18.26
C ARG A 163 8.21 -4.23 -19.26
N VAL A 164 7.70 -4.38 -20.47
CA VAL A 164 7.83 -3.40 -21.55
C VAL A 164 6.46 -2.97 -22.03
N THR A 165 6.38 -1.76 -22.55
CA THR A 165 5.19 -1.20 -23.20
C THR A 165 5.58 -0.60 -24.54
N HIS A 166 4.70 -0.74 -25.52
CA HIS A 166 4.87 -0.19 -26.87
C HIS A 166 3.73 0.76 -27.25
N ASP A 167 2.82 1.05 -26.33
CA ASP A 167 1.57 1.77 -26.58
C ASP A 167 1.31 2.86 -25.54
N TYR A 168 2.37 3.52 -25.09
CA TYR A 168 2.35 4.59 -24.08
C TYR A 168 1.73 4.14 -22.75
N ASN A 169 2.20 2.99 -22.23
CA ASN A 169 1.75 2.39 -20.97
C ASN A 169 0.26 2.01 -20.95
N LYS A 170 -0.40 1.77 -22.10
CA LYS A 170 -1.79 1.29 -22.12
C LYS A 170 -1.84 -0.21 -21.83
N SER A 171 -0.94 -0.97 -22.42
CA SER A 171 -0.70 -2.39 -22.13
C SER A 171 0.75 -2.61 -21.73
N PHE A 172 0.98 -3.73 -21.05
CA PHE A 172 2.31 -4.16 -20.64
C PHE A 172 2.52 -5.62 -21.00
N GLN A 173 3.71 -5.94 -21.47
CA GLN A 173 4.15 -7.31 -21.74
C GLN A 173 5.27 -7.64 -20.77
N PHE A 174 5.11 -8.74 -20.03
CA PHE A 174 6.16 -9.23 -19.14
C PHE A 174 7.32 -9.77 -19.97
N THR A 175 8.53 -9.38 -19.59
CA THR A 175 9.75 -9.84 -20.28
C THR A 175 10.19 -11.23 -19.81
N GLY A 176 9.60 -11.74 -18.72
CA GLY A 176 10.01 -12.95 -18.03
C GLY A 176 11.27 -12.78 -17.16
N LYS A 177 11.88 -11.58 -17.14
CA LYS A 177 13.03 -11.28 -16.30
C LYS A 177 12.58 -10.78 -14.93
N LEU A 178 13.31 -11.21 -13.91
CA LEU A 178 13.18 -10.73 -12.54
C LEU A 178 14.46 -9.99 -12.17
N GLN A 179 14.30 -8.83 -11.54
CA GLN A 179 15.41 -8.04 -11.03
C GLN A 179 15.29 -7.91 -9.52
N ASN A 180 16.31 -8.34 -8.80
CA ASN A 180 16.37 -8.10 -7.36
C ASN A 180 16.79 -6.66 -7.10
N VAL A 181 15.92 -5.88 -6.45
CA VAL A 181 16.13 -4.45 -6.17
C VAL A 181 15.92 -4.14 -4.69
N LEU A 182 16.63 -3.12 -4.20
CA LEU A 182 16.42 -2.59 -2.86
C LEU A 182 15.08 -1.86 -2.79
N ASN A 183 14.26 -2.21 -1.79
CA ASN A 183 12.95 -1.63 -1.58
C ASN A 183 13.02 -0.39 -0.69
N LEU A 184 13.07 0.77 -1.33
CA LEU A 184 13.00 2.07 -0.64
C LEU A 184 11.56 2.63 -0.58
N ALA A 185 10.59 1.92 -1.15
CA ALA A 185 9.21 2.38 -1.25
C ALA A 185 8.34 1.91 -0.06
N SER A 186 8.81 0.95 0.74
CA SER A 186 8.06 0.40 1.86
C SER A 186 8.66 0.76 3.22
N TYR A 187 7.79 0.87 4.21
CA TYR A 187 8.16 1.06 5.62
C TYR A 187 8.49 -0.26 6.33
N ASN A 188 9.06 -1.25 5.63
CA ASN A 188 9.32 -2.58 6.18
C ASN A 188 10.72 -2.73 6.79
N TYR A 189 11.18 -1.73 7.54
CA TYR A 189 12.49 -1.75 8.17
C TYR A 189 12.58 -2.71 9.38
N LEU A 190 11.44 -3.04 10.00
CA LEU A 190 11.35 -4.03 11.09
C LEU A 190 11.11 -5.47 10.60
N GLY A 191 10.94 -5.67 9.28
CA GLY A 191 10.70 -6.99 8.71
C GLY A 191 9.31 -7.58 8.98
N PHE A 192 8.34 -6.78 9.43
CA PHE A 192 6.97 -7.24 9.68
C PHE A 192 6.23 -7.75 8.44
N ALA A 193 6.61 -7.29 7.24
CA ALA A 193 5.99 -7.75 6.00
C ALA A 193 6.75 -8.90 5.30
N GLN A 194 7.71 -9.54 5.99
CA GLN A 194 8.42 -10.71 5.48
C GLN A 194 7.57 -11.99 5.64
N SER A 195 7.75 -12.96 4.74
CA SER A 195 7.10 -14.28 4.84
C SER A 195 7.86 -15.27 5.74
N GLU A 196 9.11 -14.97 6.07
CA GLU A 196 10.00 -15.84 6.85
C GLU A 196 10.77 -15.01 7.88
N GLY A 197 11.23 -15.67 8.94
CA GLY A 197 12.07 -15.08 9.98
C GLY A 197 11.32 -14.76 11.26
N PRO A 198 12.00 -14.18 12.26
CA PRO A 198 11.53 -14.17 13.65
C PRO A 198 10.15 -13.57 13.87
N CYS A 199 9.75 -12.59 13.05
CA CYS A 199 8.40 -12.02 13.12
C CYS A 199 7.36 -12.96 12.53
N ALA A 200 7.59 -13.51 11.34
CA ALA A 200 6.68 -14.44 10.69
C ALA A 200 6.50 -15.72 11.51
N ASP A 201 7.59 -16.27 12.04
CA ASP A 201 7.59 -17.49 12.85
C ASP A 201 6.77 -17.30 14.14
N LYS A 202 6.95 -16.17 14.83
CA LYS A 202 6.17 -15.83 16.04
C LYS A 202 4.70 -15.57 15.74
N VAL A 203 4.39 -14.95 14.60
CA VAL A 203 3.00 -14.76 14.16
C VAL A 203 2.36 -16.11 13.87
N GLU A 204 3.07 -17.02 13.20
CA GLU A 204 2.57 -18.37 12.93
C GLU A 204 2.31 -19.15 14.23
N GLU A 205 3.24 -19.11 15.19
CA GLU A 205 3.10 -19.73 16.51
C GLU A 205 1.88 -19.16 17.26
N ALA A 206 1.76 -17.83 17.34
CA ALA A 206 0.63 -17.16 17.97
C ALA A 206 -0.71 -17.51 17.29
N MET A 207 -0.73 -17.62 15.96
CA MET A 207 -1.92 -18.06 15.21
C MET A 207 -2.29 -19.51 15.49
N ARG A 208 -1.31 -20.40 15.72
CA ARG A 208 -1.56 -21.79 16.12
C ARG A 208 -2.12 -21.88 17.53
N GLU A 209 -1.65 -21.04 18.44
CA GLU A 209 -2.11 -21.03 19.84
C GLU A 209 -3.48 -20.34 20.02
N HIS A 210 -3.67 -19.18 19.39
CA HIS A 210 -4.82 -18.30 19.64
C HIS A 210 -5.84 -18.27 18.49
N GLY A 211 -5.55 -18.94 17.38
CA GLY A 211 -6.38 -18.95 16.19
C GLY A 211 -6.08 -17.80 15.22
N ILE A 212 -6.66 -17.90 14.03
CA ILE A 212 -6.37 -17.00 12.89
C ILE A 212 -7.26 -15.76 12.83
N ALA A 213 -8.35 -15.74 13.60
CA ALA A 213 -9.35 -14.69 13.53
C ALA A 213 -10.09 -14.52 14.85
N GLN A 214 -10.54 -13.29 15.10
CA GLN A 214 -11.51 -13.00 16.14
C GLN A 214 -12.92 -12.96 15.53
N ALA A 215 -13.87 -13.61 16.19
CA ALA A 215 -15.22 -13.78 15.67
C ALA A 215 -16.14 -12.56 15.90
N SER A 216 -15.69 -11.54 16.61
CA SER A 216 -16.46 -10.30 16.81
C SER A 216 -15.55 -9.08 17.03
N SER A 217 -16.15 -7.90 17.04
CA SER A 217 -15.52 -6.63 17.40
C SER A 217 -15.15 -6.59 18.88
N ARG A 218 -14.24 -5.67 19.22
CA ARG A 218 -13.78 -5.46 20.60
C ARG A 218 -14.90 -5.14 21.60
N ILE A 219 -15.96 -4.47 21.17
CA ILE A 219 -17.09 -4.07 22.03
C ILE A 219 -17.88 -5.29 22.52
N GLU A 220 -17.92 -6.36 21.73
CA GLU A 220 -18.66 -7.56 22.06
C GLU A 220 -17.74 -8.61 22.68
N THR A 221 -17.22 -9.54 21.87
CA THR A 221 -16.42 -10.68 22.33
C THR A 221 -15.02 -10.72 21.69
N GLY A 222 -14.65 -9.69 20.92
CA GLY A 222 -13.39 -9.60 20.21
C GLY A 222 -12.21 -9.05 21.02
N CYS A 223 -12.29 -8.91 22.34
CA CYS A 223 -11.15 -8.43 23.13
C CYS A 223 -10.23 -9.60 23.50
N SER A 224 -9.10 -9.77 22.79
CA SER A 224 -8.10 -10.80 23.15
C SER A 224 -7.13 -10.31 24.21
N LYS A 225 -6.57 -11.26 24.96
CA LYS A 225 -5.45 -11.01 25.88
C LYS A 225 -4.26 -10.39 25.16
N LEU A 226 -3.91 -10.89 23.96
CA LEU A 226 -2.82 -10.33 23.15
C LEU A 226 -3.04 -8.86 22.80
N LEU A 227 -4.27 -8.45 22.48
CA LEU A 227 -4.59 -7.06 22.17
C LEU A 227 -4.32 -6.15 23.38
N VAL A 228 -4.77 -6.56 24.57
CA VAL A 228 -4.55 -5.82 25.82
C VAL A 228 -3.07 -5.71 26.16
N GLU A 229 -2.32 -6.81 26.07
CA GLU A 229 -0.87 -6.81 26.33
C GLU A 229 -0.10 -5.91 25.36
N THR A 230 -0.54 -5.88 24.09
CA THR A 230 0.06 -5.01 23.07
C THR A 230 -0.26 -3.54 23.35
N GLU A 231 -1.49 -3.21 23.75
CA GLU A 231 -1.88 -1.86 24.15
C GLU A 231 -1.09 -1.36 25.36
N GLU A 232 -0.91 -2.20 26.38
CA GLU A 232 -0.09 -1.86 27.55
C GLU A 232 1.38 -1.66 27.16
N MET A 233 1.91 -2.46 26.24
CA MET A 233 3.26 -2.29 25.72
C MET A 233 3.42 -0.96 25.00
N VAL A 234 2.46 -0.58 24.16
CA VAL A 234 2.44 0.72 23.48
C VAL A 234 2.32 1.86 24.48
N ALA A 235 1.46 1.74 25.49
CA ALA A 235 1.31 2.75 26.54
C ALA A 235 2.62 2.99 27.30
N ARG A 236 3.30 1.90 27.70
CA ARG A 236 4.62 1.96 28.34
C ARG A 236 5.68 2.59 27.44
N PHE A 237 5.70 2.21 26.17
CA PHE A 237 6.66 2.75 25.19
C PHE A 237 6.48 4.26 24.98
N MET A 238 5.23 4.72 24.88
CA MET A 238 4.88 6.13 24.69
C MET A 238 4.90 6.96 25.98
N GLY A 239 5.02 6.33 27.15
CA GLY A 239 4.98 7.00 28.45
C GLY A 239 3.60 7.58 28.79
N THR A 240 2.52 6.99 28.29
CA THR A 240 1.13 7.42 28.56
C THR A 240 0.42 6.47 29.52
N GLU A 241 -0.68 6.91 30.13
CA GLU A 241 -1.47 6.11 31.07
C GLU A 241 -2.15 4.91 30.40
N ALA A 242 -2.60 5.09 29.16
CA ALA A 242 -3.27 4.05 28.37
C ALA A 242 -3.09 4.29 26.87
N ALA A 243 -3.15 3.22 26.09
CA ALA A 243 -3.17 3.26 24.62
C ALA A 243 -4.30 2.39 24.09
N ILE A 244 -4.80 2.75 22.91
CA ILE A 244 -5.80 1.97 22.17
C ILE A 244 -5.25 1.71 20.78
N ILE A 245 -5.30 0.45 20.34
CA ILE A 245 -4.90 0.07 18.98
C ILE A 245 -6.12 0.08 18.07
N VAL A 246 -6.00 0.80 16.96
CA VAL A 246 -7.01 0.86 15.90
C VAL A 246 -6.37 0.40 14.60
N SER A 247 -7.03 -0.51 13.88
CA SER A 247 -6.49 -1.14 12.67
C SER A 247 -6.35 -0.19 11.46
N MET A 248 -6.94 1.00 11.51
CA MET A 248 -6.92 1.97 10.42
C MET A 248 -6.78 3.40 10.96
N GLY A 249 -5.84 4.16 10.39
CA GLY A 249 -5.60 5.56 10.80
C GLY A 249 -6.85 6.44 10.72
N TYR A 250 -7.61 6.37 9.62
CA TYR A 250 -8.88 7.11 9.48
C TYR A 250 -9.92 6.74 10.55
N ALA A 251 -10.01 5.45 10.89
CA ALA A 251 -10.93 4.97 11.92
C ALA A 251 -10.56 5.51 13.31
N THR A 252 -9.27 5.81 13.57
CA THR A 252 -8.82 6.35 14.85
C THR A 252 -9.54 7.66 15.17
N ASN A 253 -9.50 8.64 14.27
CA ASN A 253 -10.18 9.93 14.49
C ASN A 253 -11.70 9.79 14.46
N SER A 254 -12.21 9.03 13.49
CA SER A 254 -13.65 8.89 13.26
C SER A 254 -14.37 8.17 14.39
N LEU A 255 -13.70 7.27 15.12
CA LEU A 255 -14.27 6.55 16.26
C LEU A 255 -14.02 7.29 17.58
N THR A 256 -12.87 7.99 17.71
CA THR A 256 -12.49 8.65 18.97
C THR A 256 -13.15 10.01 19.15
N MET A 257 -13.28 10.82 18.10
CA MET A 257 -13.90 12.14 18.27
C MET A 257 -15.36 12.05 18.76
N PRO A 258 -16.23 11.19 18.19
CA PRO A 258 -17.61 11.08 18.67
C PRO A 258 -17.76 10.52 20.09
N SER A 259 -16.75 9.82 20.63
CA SER A 259 -16.79 9.36 22.02
C SER A 259 -16.39 10.44 23.01
N LEU A 260 -15.68 11.47 22.57
CA LEU A 260 -15.25 12.61 23.39
C LEU A 260 -16.18 13.84 23.26
N VAL A 261 -16.87 13.99 22.13
CA VAL A 261 -17.69 15.17 21.83
C VAL A 261 -19.18 14.84 21.78
N SER A 262 -20.01 15.80 22.20
CA SER A 262 -21.47 15.69 22.14
C SER A 262 -22.11 16.95 21.55
N LYS A 263 -23.42 16.92 21.31
CA LYS A 263 -24.14 18.07 20.74
C LYS A 263 -23.93 19.30 21.63
N GLY A 264 -23.40 20.37 21.04
CA GLY A 264 -23.12 21.63 21.74
C GLY A 264 -21.65 21.81 22.19
N CYS A 265 -20.78 20.81 21.97
CA CYS A 265 -19.34 20.98 22.15
C CYS A 265 -18.74 21.90 21.09
N LEU A 266 -17.83 22.79 21.51
CA LEU A 266 -16.94 23.53 20.62
C LEU A 266 -15.71 22.67 20.33
N ILE A 267 -15.44 22.39 19.06
CA ILE A 267 -14.23 21.71 18.60
C ILE A 267 -13.33 22.74 17.94
N ILE A 268 -12.09 22.87 18.42
CA ILE A 268 -11.07 23.70 17.80
C ILE A 268 -10.11 22.75 17.07
N SER A 269 -10.08 22.86 15.74
CA SER A 269 -9.14 22.11 14.88
C SER A 269 -8.09 23.07 14.36
N ASP A 270 -6.84 22.61 14.38
CA ASP A 270 -5.77 23.15 13.52
C ASP A 270 -6.04 22.75 12.06
#